data_AF-A0A812N5H3-F1
#
_entry.id   AF-A0A812N5H3-F1
#
_cell.length_a   1.000
_cell.length_b   1.000
_cell.length_c   1.000
_cell.angle_alpha   90.00
_cell.angle_beta   90.00
_cell.angle_gamma   90.00
#
_symmetry.space_group_name_H-M   'P 1'
#
loop_
_entity.id
_entity.type
_entity.pdbx_description
1 polymer ?
#
loop_
_entity_poly.entity_id
_entity_poly.type
_entity_poly.pdbx_seq_one_letter_code
_entity_poly.pdbx_strand_id
1 'polypeptide(L)'
;MVGFFRDPDQRILSAYYDETEPFASLMFHLTAPWMIGLADLVIATGYCNEDLRYLIVGLPKVPVLEFAEAWKGGMTYQLVTEDDHGIPTTTPNRTKVTPADGLEAARRVREGFAFVGITEEWDLSICLFHRMFGGPCLGSDFEDTRPSSPGKSAHSEYNTSALMGWHDDIDEIVYEAALEVFHKNLVLYNVSHDTCQECYRNAGIGDFA
;
A
#
# COMPACT_ATOMS: atom_id res chain seq x y z
N MET A 1 7.97 14.33 5.14
CA MET A 1 7.18 13.35 4.37
C MET A 1 6.03 12.87 5.23
N VAL A 2 4.88 12.48 4.66
CA VAL A 2 3.81 11.80 5.40
C VAL A 2 3.55 10.46 4.72
N GLY A 3 3.19 9.41 5.46
CA GLY A 3 2.99 8.08 4.89
C GLY A 3 2.01 7.24 5.67
N PHE A 4 1.30 6.39 4.93
CA PHE A 4 0.50 5.31 5.48
C PHE A 4 1.21 4.00 5.15
N PHE A 5 1.34 3.16 6.15
CA PHE A 5 1.94 1.85 6.06
C PHE A 5 0.85 0.81 6.23
N ARG A 6 1.09 -0.38 5.68
CA ARG A 6 0.15 -1.48 5.69
C ARG A 6 0.92 -2.73 6.03
N ASP A 7 0.28 -3.65 6.74
CA ASP A 7 0.83 -4.99 6.96
C ASP A 7 1.32 -5.58 5.61
N PRO A 8 2.55 -6.13 5.54
CA PRO A 8 3.13 -6.55 4.27
C PRO A 8 2.29 -7.59 3.54
N ASP A 9 1.71 -8.55 4.25
CA ASP A 9 0.90 -9.62 3.67
C ASP A 9 -0.43 -9.05 3.14
N GLN A 10 -1.06 -8.16 3.91
CA GLN A 10 -2.25 -7.43 3.49
C GLN A 10 -1.99 -6.55 2.27
N ARG A 11 -0.82 -5.89 2.20
CA ARG A 11 -0.39 -5.10 1.04
C ARG A 11 -0.26 -5.96 -0.21
N ILE A 12 0.41 -7.10 -0.12
CA ILE A 12 0.59 -8.03 -1.25
C ILE A 12 -0.77 -8.48 -1.78
N LEU A 13 -1.67 -8.94 -0.89
CA LEU A 13 -3.00 -9.39 -1.32
C LEU A 13 -3.85 -8.24 -1.85
N SER A 14 -3.72 -7.04 -1.30
CA SER A 14 -4.41 -5.86 -1.83
C SER A 14 -4.03 -5.57 -3.27
N ALA A 15 -2.73 -5.61 -3.58
CA ALA A 15 -2.27 -5.40 -4.94
C ALA A 15 -2.61 -6.58 -5.86
N TYR A 16 -2.61 -7.81 -5.34
CA TYR A 16 -2.95 -9.00 -6.12
C TYR A 16 -4.43 -9.00 -6.54
N TYR A 17 -5.33 -8.62 -5.64
CA TYR A 17 -6.77 -8.62 -5.88
C TYR A 17 -7.29 -7.35 -6.53
N ASP A 18 -6.48 -6.31 -6.70
CA ASP A 18 -6.85 -5.09 -7.40
C ASP A 18 -7.34 -5.41 -8.83
N GLU A 19 -8.64 -5.19 -9.06
CA GLU A 19 -9.28 -5.38 -10.36
C GLU A 19 -9.14 -4.13 -11.25
N THR A 20 -8.85 -2.98 -10.65
CA THR A 20 -8.72 -1.70 -11.35
C THR A 20 -7.34 -1.51 -11.94
N GLU A 21 -6.31 -1.95 -11.23
CA GLU A 21 -4.92 -1.98 -11.64
C GLU A 21 -4.42 -3.42 -11.56
N PRO A 22 -4.65 -4.24 -12.62
CA PRO A 22 -4.42 -5.68 -12.57
C PRO A 22 -2.92 -6.01 -12.68
N PHE A 23 -2.12 -5.55 -11.71
CA PHE A 23 -0.67 -5.75 -11.69
C PHE A 23 -0.33 -7.24 -11.76
N ALA A 24 -1.07 -8.09 -11.04
CA ALA A 24 -0.90 -9.54 -11.10
C ALA A 24 -1.12 -10.15 -12.49
N SER A 25 -1.85 -9.48 -13.39
CA SER A 25 -2.00 -9.86 -14.80
C SER A 25 -0.96 -9.16 -15.69
N LEU A 26 -0.72 -7.86 -15.49
CA LEU A 26 0.18 -7.03 -16.32
C LEU A 26 1.65 -7.49 -16.27
N MET A 27 2.09 -7.88 -15.07
CA MET A 27 3.48 -8.17 -14.72
C MET A 27 4.13 -9.32 -15.49
N PHE A 28 3.35 -10.35 -15.79
CA PHE A 28 3.82 -11.52 -16.54
C PHE A 28 3.84 -11.28 -18.04
N HIS A 29 2.90 -10.47 -18.51
CA HIS A 29 2.71 -10.32 -19.94
C HIS A 29 3.62 -9.26 -20.54
N LEU A 30 4.03 -8.21 -19.83
CA LEU A 30 4.99 -7.23 -20.38
C LEU A 30 6.42 -7.78 -20.57
N THR A 31 6.78 -8.89 -19.93
CA THR A 31 8.09 -9.56 -20.09
C THR A 31 8.04 -10.75 -21.07
N ALA A 32 6.85 -11.15 -21.51
CA ALA A 32 6.68 -12.24 -22.46
C ALA A 32 7.09 -11.80 -23.88
N PRO A 33 7.94 -12.56 -24.61
CA PRO A 33 8.46 -12.17 -25.92
C PRO A 33 7.39 -11.84 -26.98
N TRP A 34 6.19 -12.40 -26.85
CA TRP A 34 5.07 -12.19 -27.76
C TRP A 34 4.25 -10.92 -27.47
N MET A 35 4.47 -10.27 -26.32
CA MET A 35 3.80 -9.05 -25.86
C MET A 35 4.70 -7.82 -25.92
N ILE A 36 5.98 -7.94 -26.31
CA ILE A 36 6.93 -6.83 -26.40
C ILE A 36 6.34 -5.68 -27.23
N GLY A 37 5.62 -5.97 -28.33
CA GLY A 37 4.95 -4.95 -29.13
C GLY A 37 3.78 -4.24 -28.45
N LEU A 38 3.12 -4.86 -27.46
CA LEU A 38 2.08 -4.25 -26.61
C LEU A 38 2.71 -3.47 -25.45
N ALA A 39 3.82 -3.95 -24.88
CA ALA A 39 4.58 -3.26 -23.85
C ALA A 39 5.18 -1.94 -24.38
N ASP A 40 5.79 -1.97 -25.57
CA ASP A 40 6.29 -0.79 -26.25
C ASP A 40 5.16 0.20 -26.59
N LEU A 41 3.95 -0.29 -26.91
CA LEU A 41 2.78 0.55 -27.18
C LEU A 41 2.23 1.24 -25.92
N VAL A 42 2.16 0.53 -24.79
CA VAL A 42 1.72 1.07 -23.50
C VAL A 42 2.73 2.11 -22.98
N ILE A 43 4.03 1.81 -23.09
CA ILE A 43 5.11 2.71 -22.67
C ILE A 43 5.19 3.95 -23.60
N ALA A 44 5.07 3.77 -24.92
CA ALA A 44 5.21 4.88 -25.88
C ALA A 44 4.00 5.84 -25.91
N THR A 45 2.81 5.40 -25.51
CA THR A 45 1.59 6.23 -25.59
C THR A 45 1.26 6.96 -24.29
N GLY A 46 1.88 6.59 -23.16
CA GLY A 46 1.62 7.21 -21.86
C GLY A 46 0.18 7.08 -21.37
N TYR A 47 -0.64 6.28 -22.06
CA TYR A 47 -2.06 6.07 -21.81
C TYR A 47 -2.37 4.59 -22.05
N CYS A 48 -2.76 3.89 -20.99
CA CYS A 48 -3.63 2.73 -21.17
C CYS A 48 -4.96 3.27 -21.71
N ASN A 49 -5.19 3.23 -23.02
CA ASN A 49 -6.54 3.31 -23.58
C ASN A 49 -7.42 2.27 -22.83
N GLU A 50 -8.66 2.61 -22.49
CA GLU A 50 -9.70 1.69 -21.99
C GLU A 50 -9.64 0.30 -22.67
N ASP A 51 -9.47 0.24 -24.00
CA ASP A 51 -9.38 -1.01 -24.76
C ASP A 51 -8.19 -1.91 -24.33
N LEU A 52 -7.04 -1.30 -24.03
CA LEU A 52 -5.87 -1.99 -23.50
C LEU A 52 -6.10 -2.45 -22.06
N ARG A 53 -6.81 -1.65 -21.26
CA ARG A 53 -7.19 -2.02 -19.89
C ARG A 53 -8.09 -3.25 -19.88
N TYR A 54 -9.11 -3.31 -20.75
CA TYR A 54 -9.97 -4.49 -20.90
C TYR A 54 -9.19 -5.74 -21.32
N LEU A 55 -8.23 -5.59 -22.24
CA LEU A 55 -7.37 -6.70 -22.66
C LEU A 55 -6.53 -7.22 -21.48
N ILE A 56 -5.93 -6.32 -20.69
CA ILE A 56 -5.07 -6.69 -19.55
C ILE A 56 -5.88 -7.32 -18.41
N VAL A 57 -7.07 -6.78 -18.09
CA VAL A 57 -7.96 -7.33 -17.06
C VAL A 57 -8.42 -8.75 -17.42
N GLY A 58 -8.56 -9.05 -18.71
CA GLY A 58 -8.90 -10.39 -19.20
C GLY A 58 -7.76 -11.42 -19.16
N LEU A 59 -6.53 -11.01 -18.87
CA LEU A 59 -5.39 -11.92 -18.79
C LEU A 59 -5.38 -12.66 -17.44
N PRO A 60 -4.98 -13.95 -17.43
CA PRO A 60 -4.88 -14.71 -16.20
C PRO A 60 -3.86 -14.06 -15.25
N LYS A 61 -4.23 -13.94 -13.98
CA LYS A 61 -3.30 -13.52 -12.92
C LYS A 61 -2.25 -14.62 -12.73
N VAL A 62 -1.00 -14.21 -12.46
CA VAL A 62 0.04 -15.16 -12.02
C VAL A 62 -0.37 -15.84 -10.70
N PRO A 63 0.19 -17.01 -10.37
CA PRO A 63 0.03 -17.60 -9.05
C PRO A 63 0.40 -16.60 -7.94
N VAL A 64 -0.40 -16.53 -6.88
CA VAL A 64 -0.24 -15.53 -5.81
C VAL A 64 1.15 -15.54 -5.16
N LEU A 65 1.76 -16.72 -4.98
CA LEU A 65 3.11 -16.83 -4.42
C LEU A 65 4.19 -16.28 -5.36
N GLU A 66 4.02 -16.45 -6.66
CA GLU A 66 4.94 -15.89 -7.65
C GLU A 66 4.85 -14.36 -7.67
N PHE A 67 3.63 -13.83 -7.57
CA PHE A 67 3.41 -12.39 -7.39
C PHE A 67 4.06 -11.86 -6.11
N ALA A 68 3.83 -12.54 -4.98
CA ALA A 68 4.37 -12.17 -3.68
C ALA A 68 5.91 -12.08 -3.72
N GLU A 69 6.58 -13.08 -4.29
CA GLU A 69 8.04 -13.10 -4.43
C GLU A 69 8.57 -12.00 -5.36
N ALA A 70 7.83 -11.69 -6.44
CA ALA A 70 8.18 -10.57 -7.31
C ALA A 70 8.10 -9.22 -6.58
N TRP A 71 7.08 -9.07 -5.72
CA TRP A 71 6.75 -7.84 -4.99
C TRP A 71 7.45 -7.68 -3.64
N LYS A 72 8.17 -8.71 -3.19
CA LYS A 72 8.93 -8.71 -1.93
C LYS A 72 9.82 -7.48 -1.77
N GLY A 73 9.81 -6.83 -0.61
CA GLY A 73 10.56 -5.61 -0.30
C GLY A 73 9.99 -4.37 -1.01
N GLY A 74 8.68 -4.37 -1.25
CA GLY A 74 7.93 -3.33 -1.93
C GLY A 74 8.04 -1.96 -1.27
N MET A 75 7.72 -1.89 0.02
CA MET A 75 7.80 -0.68 0.84
C MET A 75 9.25 -0.23 1.02
N THR A 76 10.16 -1.17 1.32
CA THR A 76 11.58 -0.86 1.48
C THR A 76 12.15 -0.17 0.25
N TYR A 77 11.92 -0.73 -0.94
CA TYR A 77 12.40 -0.14 -2.18
C TYR A 77 11.91 1.30 -2.36
N GLN A 78 10.61 1.56 -2.16
CA GLN A 78 10.03 2.91 -2.28
C GLN A 78 10.72 3.95 -1.39
N LEU A 79 11.26 3.51 -0.25
CA LEU A 79 11.87 4.39 0.73
C LEU A 79 13.36 4.61 0.54
N VAL A 80 14.09 3.67 -0.07
CA VAL A 80 15.57 3.73 -0.16
C VAL A 80 16.07 4.06 -1.56
N THR A 81 15.29 3.78 -2.61
CA THR A 81 15.75 4.02 -3.98
C THR A 81 15.43 5.44 -4.40
N GLU A 82 16.46 6.22 -4.71
CA GLU A 82 16.32 7.63 -5.07
C GLU A 82 16.12 7.85 -6.57
N ASP A 83 16.48 6.88 -7.43
CA ASP A 83 16.45 7.09 -8.89
C ASP A 83 16.59 5.76 -9.69
N ASP A 84 15.49 5.04 -9.91
CA ASP A 84 15.48 3.86 -10.81
C ASP A 84 14.74 4.18 -12.13
N HIS A 85 15.02 5.33 -12.75
CA HIS A 85 14.56 5.68 -14.10
C HIS A 85 13.05 5.52 -14.39
N GLY A 86 12.19 5.69 -13.38
CA GLY A 86 10.74 5.52 -13.53
C GLY A 86 10.28 4.05 -13.58
N ILE A 87 11.13 3.11 -13.21
CA ILE A 87 10.81 1.69 -13.04
C ILE A 87 9.82 1.57 -11.87
N PRO A 88 8.55 1.16 -12.13
CA PRO A 88 7.56 1.08 -11.07
C PRO A 88 7.98 0.05 -10.03
N THR A 89 7.69 0.29 -8.75
CA THR A 89 7.97 -0.66 -7.67
C THR A 89 7.29 -2.02 -7.84
N THR A 90 6.35 -2.08 -8.77
CA THR A 90 5.59 -3.26 -9.11
C THR A 90 6.33 -4.18 -10.05
N THR A 91 7.28 -3.72 -10.88
CA THR A 91 7.96 -4.52 -11.94
C THR A 91 8.85 -5.65 -11.40
N PRO A 92 8.91 -6.82 -12.05
CA PRO A 92 9.69 -7.95 -11.53
C PRO A 92 11.18 -7.76 -11.79
N ASN A 93 11.54 -6.84 -12.69
CA ASN A 93 12.90 -6.50 -13.07
C ASN A 93 13.50 -5.37 -12.22
N ARG A 94 12.80 -4.88 -11.19
CA ARG A 94 13.39 -3.88 -10.28
C ARG A 94 14.57 -4.48 -9.52
N THR A 95 15.49 -3.61 -9.11
CA THR A 95 16.56 -3.99 -8.21
C THR A 95 15.98 -4.58 -6.92
N LYS A 96 16.39 -5.79 -6.57
CA LYS A 96 15.94 -6.46 -5.34
C LYS A 96 16.62 -5.80 -4.14
N VAL A 97 15.81 -5.46 -3.15
CA VAL A 97 16.28 -4.92 -1.86
C VAL A 97 16.71 -6.04 -0.92
N THR A 98 17.47 -5.67 0.09
CA THR A 98 18.03 -6.55 1.11
C THR A 98 17.54 -6.17 2.51
N PRO A 99 17.77 -7.00 3.54
CA PRO A 99 17.47 -6.62 4.92
C PRO A 99 18.20 -5.34 5.39
N ALA A 100 19.40 -5.06 4.86
CA ALA A 100 20.11 -3.83 5.17
C ALA A 100 19.40 -2.59 4.63
N ASP A 101 18.78 -2.72 3.45
CA ASP A 101 17.90 -1.68 2.89
C ASP A 101 16.64 -1.51 3.76
N GLY A 102 16.08 -2.62 4.25
CA GLY A 102 14.96 -2.59 5.21
C GLY A 102 15.28 -1.78 6.46
N LEU A 103 16.49 -1.93 7.00
CA LEU A 103 16.96 -1.15 8.15
C LEU A 103 17.11 0.35 7.85
N GLU A 104 17.63 0.71 6.67
CA GLU A 104 17.72 2.12 6.25
C GLU A 104 16.33 2.71 6.00
N ALA A 105 15.43 1.97 5.37
CA ALA A 105 14.02 2.35 5.22
C ALA A 105 13.36 2.60 6.58
N ALA A 106 13.53 1.69 7.53
CA ALA A 106 13.02 1.83 8.90
C ALA A 106 13.60 3.07 9.60
N ARG A 107 14.90 3.38 9.43
CA ARG A 107 15.49 4.62 9.94
C ARG A 107 14.83 5.86 9.32
N ARG A 108 14.60 5.86 7.99
CA ARG A 108 13.90 6.95 7.29
C ARG A 108 12.47 7.13 7.83
N VAL A 109 11.74 6.05 8.13
CA VAL A 109 10.42 6.12 8.78
C VAL A 109 10.49 6.78 10.15
N ARG A 110 11.42 6.33 11.01
CA ARG A 110 11.57 6.87 12.38
C ARG A 110 11.96 8.34 12.44
N GLU A 111 12.82 8.78 11.52
CA GLU A 111 13.50 10.08 11.64
C GLU A 111 13.04 11.11 10.60
N GLY A 112 12.52 10.67 9.45
CA GLY A 112 12.25 11.54 8.29
C GLY A 112 10.76 11.83 8.03
N PHE A 113 9.85 11.06 8.62
CA PHE A 113 8.41 11.25 8.44
C PHE A 113 7.86 12.23 9.49
N ALA A 114 7.12 13.23 9.01
CA ALA A 114 6.36 14.14 9.85
C ALA A 114 5.10 13.46 10.40
N PHE A 115 4.58 12.45 9.70
CA PHE A 115 3.43 11.65 10.09
C PHE A 115 3.55 10.23 9.54
N VAL A 116 3.14 9.28 10.38
CA VAL A 116 3.09 7.85 10.07
C VAL A 116 1.72 7.36 10.52
N GLY A 117 0.92 6.87 9.57
CA GLY A 117 -0.36 6.19 9.81
C GLY A 117 -0.27 4.70 9.47
N ILE A 118 -1.21 3.92 9.97
CA ILE A 118 -1.36 2.48 9.74
C ILE A 118 -2.72 2.23 9.08
N THR A 119 -2.71 1.49 7.99
CA THR A 119 -3.90 1.26 7.15
C THR A 119 -4.94 0.42 7.89
N GLU A 120 -4.49 -0.56 8.66
CA GLU A 120 -5.32 -1.40 9.53
C GLU A 120 -6.00 -0.60 10.64
N GLU A 121 -5.41 0.54 11.03
CA GLU A 121 -5.91 1.48 12.04
C GLU A 121 -6.30 2.81 11.37
N TRP A 122 -7.01 2.73 10.23
CA TRP A 122 -7.32 3.88 9.38
C TRP A 122 -7.94 5.04 10.16
N ASP A 123 -8.97 4.76 10.96
CA ASP A 123 -9.74 5.79 11.66
C ASP A 123 -8.91 6.52 12.71
N LEU A 124 -8.08 5.78 13.44
CA LEU A 124 -7.14 6.36 14.40
C LEU A 124 -6.03 7.13 13.70
N SER A 125 -5.58 6.67 12.53
CA SER A 125 -4.58 7.36 11.72
C SER A 125 -5.10 8.71 11.21
N ILE A 126 -6.33 8.77 10.72
CA ILE A 126 -6.97 10.02 10.30
C ILE A 126 -7.17 10.96 11.49
N CYS A 127 -7.69 10.46 12.61
CA CYS A 127 -7.83 11.27 13.82
C CYS A 127 -6.48 11.80 14.32
N LEU A 128 -5.44 10.96 14.33
CA LEU A 128 -4.08 11.34 14.71
C LEU A 128 -3.54 12.45 13.80
N PHE A 129 -3.74 12.32 12.48
CA PHE A 129 -3.32 13.35 11.52
C PHE A 129 -3.93 14.72 11.86
N HIS A 130 -5.25 14.76 12.06
CA HIS A 130 -5.96 16.00 12.44
C HIS A 130 -5.57 16.50 13.83
N ARG A 131 -5.22 15.63 14.77
CA ARG A 131 -4.68 16.02 16.08
C ARG A 131 -3.28 16.63 15.99
N MET A 132 -2.44 16.12 15.09
CA MET A 132 -1.07 16.59 14.90
C MET A 132 -1.00 17.93 14.15
N PHE A 133 -1.83 18.10 13.11
CA PHE A 133 -1.72 19.25 12.20
C PHE A 133 -2.91 20.21 12.26
N GLY A 134 -3.99 19.85 12.97
CA GLY A 134 -5.24 20.61 13.01
C GLY A 134 -6.09 20.39 11.76
N GLY A 135 -7.30 20.96 11.80
CA GLY A 135 -8.32 20.80 10.76
C GLY A 135 -9.54 20.02 11.25
N PRO A 136 -10.72 20.22 10.64
CA PRO A 136 -11.88 19.39 10.91
C PRO A 136 -11.73 18.04 10.19
N CYS A 137 -12.12 16.97 10.87
CA CYS A 137 -12.30 15.68 10.22
C CYS A 137 -13.51 15.72 9.28
N LEU A 138 -13.32 15.26 8.05
CA LEU A 138 -14.35 15.20 7.01
C LEU A 138 -14.74 13.75 6.75
N GLY A 139 -15.99 13.49 6.38
CA GLY A 139 -16.44 12.13 6.03
C GLY A 139 -15.60 11.49 4.92
N SER A 140 -15.17 12.29 3.94
CA SER A 140 -14.28 11.85 2.86
C SER A 140 -12.91 11.37 3.34
N ASP A 141 -12.47 11.74 4.54
CA ASP A 141 -11.18 11.28 5.09
C ASP A 141 -11.25 9.79 5.47
N PHE A 142 -12.45 9.24 5.63
CA PHE A 142 -12.71 7.87 6.07
C PHE A 142 -13.26 6.98 4.94
N GLU A 143 -13.35 7.51 3.72
CA GLU A 143 -13.80 6.75 2.57
C GLU A 143 -12.65 5.94 1.94
N ASP A 144 -12.93 4.70 1.57
CA ASP A 144 -12.06 3.94 0.68
C ASP A 144 -12.22 4.48 -0.75
N THR A 145 -11.34 5.39 -1.13
CA THR A 145 -11.34 5.98 -2.49
C THR A 145 -10.71 5.07 -3.54
N ARG A 146 -10.16 3.91 -3.14
CA ARG A 146 -9.51 2.94 -4.03
C ARG A 146 -9.81 1.50 -3.59
N PRO A 147 -11.09 1.07 -3.60
CA PRO A 147 -11.43 -0.29 -3.26
C PRO A 147 -10.82 -1.25 -4.28
N SER A 148 -10.12 -2.27 -3.81
CA SER A 148 -9.47 -3.27 -4.68
C SER A 148 -10.46 -4.15 -5.45
N SER A 149 -11.69 -4.27 -4.95
CA SER A 149 -12.77 -5.04 -5.57
C SER A 149 -14.14 -4.47 -5.15
N PRO A 150 -15.21 -4.71 -5.94
CA PRO A 150 -16.54 -4.24 -5.60
C PRO A 150 -17.00 -4.72 -4.21
N GLY A 151 -17.38 -3.77 -3.35
CA GLY A 151 -17.84 -4.07 -1.99
C GLY A 151 -16.73 -4.28 -0.95
N LYS A 152 -15.45 -4.17 -1.34
CA LYS A 152 -14.34 -4.05 -0.40
C LYS A 152 -14.38 -2.68 0.26
N SER A 153 -14.19 -2.64 1.58
CA SER A 153 -14.06 -1.40 2.36
C SER A 153 -12.65 -1.29 2.94
N ALA A 154 -12.26 -0.08 3.35
CA ALA A 154 -10.99 0.20 4.02
C ALA A 154 -10.74 -0.73 5.23
N HIS A 155 -11.79 -1.04 6.00
CA HIS A 155 -11.71 -1.90 7.19
C HIS A 155 -11.64 -3.41 6.92
N SER A 156 -11.72 -3.83 5.66
CA SER A 156 -11.82 -5.25 5.36
C SER A 156 -10.43 -5.82 5.05
N GLU A 157 -9.99 -6.78 5.84
CA GLU A 157 -8.73 -7.50 5.63
C GLU A 157 -8.86 -8.58 4.54
N TYR A 158 -7.75 -8.98 3.95
CA TYR A 158 -7.63 -10.13 3.07
C TYR A 158 -7.31 -11.38 3.89
N ASN A 159 -7.79 -12.52 3.39
CA ASN A 159 -7.43 -13.81 3.96
C ASN A 159 -6.00 -14.20 3.56
N THR A 160 -5.05 -14.00 4.48
CA THR A 160 -3.62 -14.29 4.29
C THR A 160 -3.29 -15.77 4.14
N SER A 161 -4.22 -16.69 4.41
CA SER A 161 -4.01 -18.13 4.15
C SER A 161 -3.69 -18.44 2.68
N ALA A 162 -4.09 -17.55 1.74
CA ALA A 162 -3.70 -17.64 0.34
C ALA A 162 -2.18 -17.57 0.11
N LEU A 163 -1.42 -16.97 1.03
CA LEU A 163 0.04 -16.88 1.00
C LEU A 163 0.72 -18.14 1.55
N MET A 164 -0.01 -19.13 2.10
CA MET A 164 0.53 -20.41 2.55
C MET A 164 1.75 -20.28 3.50
N GLY A 165 1.78 -19.24 4.34
CA GLY A 165 2.88 -18.96 5.25
C GLY A 165 4.09 -18.25 4.63
N TRP A 166 4.01 -17.85 3.36
CA TRP A 166 4.91 -16.84 2.80
C TRP A 166 4.72 -15.52 3.53
N HIS A 167 5.83 -14.79 3.71
CA HIS A 167 5.85 -13.51 4.42
C HIS A 167 6.98 -12.62 3.88
N ASP A 168 6.74 -11.32 3.81
CA ASP A 168 7.72 -10.32 3.37
C ASP A 168 8.59 -9.83 4.54
N ASP A 169 9.59 -10.63 4.91
CA ASP A 169 10.51 -10.34 6.01
C ASP A 169 11.34 -9.03 5.85
N ILE A 170 11.44 -8.47 4.64
CA ILE A 170 12.15 -7.20 4.41
C ILE A 170 11.22 -6.03 4.70
N ASP A 171 10.00 -6.06 4.15
CA ASP A 171 9.00 -5.03 4.40
C ASP A 171 8.50 -5.05 5.86
N GLU A 172 8.54 -6.20 6.54
CA GLU A 172 8.22 -6.32 7.97
C GLU A 172 9.08 -5.39 8.83
N ILE A 173 10.39 -5.28 8.56
CA ILE A 173 11.30 -4.37 9.28
C ILE A 173 10.81 -2.92 9.20
N VAL A 174 10.26 -2.52 8.06
CA VAL A 174 9.72 -1.18 7.84
C VAL A 174 8.39 -1.01 8.55
N TYR A 175 7.52 -2.02 8.48
CA TYR A 175 6.20 -1.98 9.10
C TYR A 175 6.29 -1.93 10.64
N GLU A 176 7.17 -2.72 11.25
CA GLU A 176 7.44 -2.65 12.70
C GLU A 176 7.91 -1.25 13.13
N ALA A 177 8.78 -0.60 12.34
CA ALA A 177 9.22 0.75 12.60
C ALA A 177 8.07 1.77 12.45
N ALA A 178 7.16 1.55 11.50
CA ALA A 178 5.96 2.38 11.35
C ALA A 178 5.01 2.23 12.55
N LEU A 179 4.76 1.00 13.01
CA LEU A 179 3.97 0.72 14.21
C LEU A 179 4.57 1.39 15.45
N GLU A 180 5.88 1.34 15.60
CA GLU A 180 6.60 2.02 16.71
C GLU A 180 6.31 3.53 16.72
N VAL A 181 6.46 4.20 15.57
CA VAL A 181 6.22 5.65 15.44
C VAL A 181 4.73 5.97 15.64
N PHE A 182 3.84 5.18 15.04
CA PHE A 182 2.40 5.35 15.14
C PHE A 182 1.92 5.26 16.59
N HIS A 183 2.24 4.16 17.30
CA HIS A 183 1.85 3.97 18.69
C HIS A 183 2.44 5.03 19.62
N LYS A 184 3.71 5.43 19.40
CA LYS A 184 4.32 6.53 20.13
C LYS A 184 3.53 7.83 19.96
N ASN A 185 3.09 8.11 18.74
CA ASN A 185 2.30 9.31 18.44
C ASN A 185 0.87 9.23 18.98
N LEU A 186 0.23 8.06 18.98
CA LEU A 186 -1.07 7.89 19.65
C LEU A 186 -1.00 8.31 21.12
N VAL A 187 0.04 7.86 21.83
CA VAL A 187 0.26 8.25 23.24
C VAL A 187 0.59 9.74 23.36
N LEU A 188 1.51 10.25 22.55
CA LEU A 188 1.97 11.64 22.61
C LEU A 188 0.83 12.65 22.37
N TYR A 189 -0.08 12.33 21.44
CA TYR A 189 -1.20 13.21 21.06
C TYR A 189 -2.52 12.82 21.72
N ASN A 190 -2.50 11.88 22.67
CA ASN A 190 -3.67 11.38 23.40
C ASN A 190 -4.82 10.94 22.46
N VAL A 191 -4.49 10.08 21.51
CA VAL A 191 -5.39 9.57 20.47
C VAL A 191 -5.82 8.15 20.82
N SER A 192 -7.13 7.95 20.94
CA SER A 192 -7.82 6.67 21.05
C SER A 192 -9.23 6.84 20.45
N HIS A 193 -9.97 5.75 20.23
CA HIS A 193 -11.35 5.87 19.74
C HIS A 193 -12.20 6.76 20.66
N ASP A 194 -12.01 6.67 21.98
CA ASP A 194 -12.69 7.52 22.97
C ASP A 194 -12.36 9.02 22.80
N THR A 195 -11.10 9.37 22.57
CA THR A 195 -10.70 10.77 22.42
C THR A 195 -10.94 11.32 21.01
N CYS A 196 -11.27 10.44 20.06
CA CYS A 196 -11.58 10.75 18.66
C CYS A 196 -13.08 10.92 18.37
N GLN A 197 -13.97 10.74 19.34
CA GLN A 197 -15.43 10.87 19.13
C GLN A 197 -15.85 12.23 18.55
N GLU A 198 -15.13 13.31 18.84
CA GLU A 198 -15.39 14.61 18.19
C GLU A 198 -15.03 14.60 16.69
N CYS A 199 -13.90 14.00 16.34
CA CYS A 199 -13.47 13.82 14.95
C CYS A 199 -14.49 12.98 14.17
N TYR A 200 -14.92 11.85 14.72
CA TYR A 200 -15.89 10.95 14.07
C TYR A 200 -17.25 11.62 13.88
N ARG A 201 -17.78 12.30 14.92
CA ARG A 201 -19.02 13.07 14.83
C ARG A 201 -18.94 14.18 13.79
N ASN A 202 -17.82 14.89 13.69
CA ASN A 202 -17.62 15.92 12.67
C ASN A 202 -17.59 15.32 11.25
N ALA A 203 -17.00 14.13 11.10
CA ALA A 203 -16.96 13.40 9.85
C ALA A 203 -18.29 12.73 9.47
N GLY A 204 -19.22 12.59 10.42
CA GLY A 204 -20.52 11.94 10.18
C GLY A 204 -20.42 10.41 10.06
N ILE A 205 -19.30 9.82 10.47
CA ILE A 205 -19.14 8.37 10.65
C ILE A 205 -19.46 8.07 12.12
N GLY A 206 -20.32 7.09 12.39
CA GLY A 206 -20.89 6.87 13.72
C GLY A 206 -19.84 6.61 14.82
N ASP A 207 -20.29 6.61 16.08
CA ASP A 207 -19.44 6.30 17.22
C ASP A 207 -18.94 4.84 17.12
N PHE A 208 -17.62 4.65 17.06
CA PHE A 208 -16.99 3.34 17.23
C PHE A 208 -16.95 3.03 18.73
N ALA A 209 -17.54 1.90 19.13
CA ALA A 209 -17.61 1.41 20.50
C ALA A 209 -16.67 0.22 20.73
#